data_AF-A0A0U1NYR9-F1
#
_entry.id   AF-A0A0U1NYR9-F1
#
_cell.length_a   1.000
_cell.length_b   1.000
_cell.length_c   1.000
_cell.angle_alpha   90.00
_cell.angle_beta   90.00
_cell.angle_gamma   90.00
#
_symmetry.space_group_name_H-M   'P 1'
#
loop_
_entity.id
_entity.type
_entity.pdbx_description
1 polymer ?
#
loop_
_entity_poly.entity_id
_entity_poly.type
_entity_poly.pdbx_seq_one_letter_code
_entity_poly.pdbx_strand_id
1 'polypeptide(L)' 'MDKNDWRLTNQEKYLFGKTLTLKKFIPTKTDHEHCEFCWQKIVDENHPDIIREAYTTNDEYYWVCPDCYNDFKEMFKWK' A
#
# COMPACT_ATOMS: atom_id res chain seq x y z
N MET A 1 -13.44 10.17 -8.61
CA MET A 1 -12.22 10.11 -7.78
C MET A 1 -11.50 11.44 -7.91
N ASP A 2 -11.24 12.11 -6.79
CA ASP A 2 -10.75 13.50 -6.78
C ASP A 2 -9.24 13.54 -7.02
N LYS A 3 -8.78 14.36 -7.97
CA LYS A 3 -7.35 14.57 -8.23
C LYS A 3 -6.67 15.42 -7.15
N ASN A 4 -7.44 15.98 -6.22
CA ASN A 4 -6.97 16.78 -5.09
C ASN A 4 -6.92 15.99 -3.77
N ASP A 5 -6.97 14.65 -3.81
CA ASP A 5 -6.81 13.83 -2.60
C ASP A 5 -5.43 14.07 -1.98
N TRP A 6 -5.39 14.40 -0.69
CA TRP A 6 -4.15 14.74 0.04
C TRP A 6 -3.15 13.58 0.10
N ARG A 7 -3.60 12.34 -0.11
CA ARG A 7 -2.75 11.14 -0.16
C ARG A 7 -1.94 11.07 -1.46
N LEU A 8 -2.36 11.77 -2.50
CA LEU A 8 -1.68 11.82 -3.80
C LEU A 8 -0.57 12.88 -3.76
N THR A 9 0.67 12.42 -3.93
CA THR A 9 1.87 13.23 -4.01
C THR A 9 2.62 12.95 -5.31
N ASN A 10 3.62 12.06 -5.30
CA ASN A 10 4.44 11.68 -6.45
C ASN A 10 4.33 10.19 -6.79
N GLN A 11 3.42 9.45 -6.15
CA GLN A 11 3.30 7.99 -6.30
C GLN A 11 3.10 7.56 -7.75
N GLU A 12 2.43 8.37 -8.57
CA GLU A 12 2.20 8.07 -9.99
C GLU A 12 3.50 7.77 -10.74
N LYS A 13 4.63 8.37 -10.34
CA LYS A 13 5.93 8.18 -10.99
C LYS A 13 6.48 6.76 -10.89
N TYR A 14 6.08 5.99 -9.87
CA TYR A 14 6.64 4.66 -9.61
C TYR A 14 5.59 3.57 -9.41
N LEU A 15 4.36 3.92 -9.05
CA LEU A 15 3.27 2.96 -8.86
C LEU A 15 2.30 2.89 -10.05
N PHE A 16 2.28 3.85 -10.98
CA PHE A 16 1.35 3.78 -12.11
C PHE A 16 1.61 2.55 -13.01
N GLY A 17 0.55 1.80 -13.29
CA GLY A 17 0.56 0.59 -14.11
C GLY A 17 1.26 -0.61 -13.48
N LYS A 18 1.64 -0.54 -12.20
CA LYS A 18 2.25 -1.68 -11.48
C LYS A 18 1.20 -2.76 -11.16
N THR A 19 1.68 -3.98 -10.99
CA THR A 19 0.90 -5.08 -10.41
C THR A 19 1.16 -5.10 -8.91
N LEU A 20 0.10 -5.13 -8.11
CA LEU A 20 0.22 -5.26 -6.67
C LEU A 20 -0.55 -6.49 -6.22
N THR A 21 0.08 -7.30 -5.39
CA THR A 21 -0.52 -8.53 -4.87
C THR A 21 -0.82 -8.36 -3.39
N LEU A 22 -2.00 -8.84 -2.96
CA LEU A 22 -2.34 -8.88 -1.54
C LEU A 22 -1.43 -9.90 -0.85
N LYS A 23 -0.67 -9.44 0.13
CA LYS A 23 0.27 -10.26 0.87
C LYS A 23 0.17 -9.98 2.37
N LYS A 24 0.30 -11.02 3.18
CA LYS A 24 0.55 -10.86 4.61
C LYS A 24 1.96 -10.31 4.82
N PHE A 25 2.06 -9.22 5.56
CA PHE A 25 3.34 -8.67 5.98
C PHE A 25 4.02 -9.63 6.94
N ILE A 26 5.27 -9.98 6.63
CA ILE A 26 6.12 -10.83 7.46
C ILE A 26 7.40 -10.03 7.70
N PRO A 27 7.72 -9.66 8.95
CA PRO A 27 8.96 -8.97 9.28
C PRO A 27 10.15 -9.81 8.84
N THR A 28 10.95 -9.31 7.89
CA THR A 28 12.18 -9.96 7.44
C THR A 28 13.40 -9.10 7.73
N LYS A 29 13.35 -7.83 7.31
CA LYS A 29 14.41 -6.83 7.51
C LYS A 29 13.95 -5.64 8.35
N THR A 30 12.67 -5.27 8.21
CA THR A 30 12.00 -4.22 8.96
C THR A 30 10.97 -4.87 9.89
N ASP A 31 10.74 -4.25 11.05
CA ASP A 31 9.70 -4.67 11.98
C ASP A 31 8.31 -4.17 11.53
N HIS A 32 8.25 -3.16 10.65
CA HIS A 32 7.03 -2.63 10.06
C HIS A 32 7.29 -1.91 8.73
N GLU A 33 6.22 -1.69 7.97
CA GLU A 33 6.18 -0.84 6.78
C GLU A 33 5.04 0.19 6.92
N HIS A 34 4.97 1.12 5.98
CA HIS A 34 3.89 2.10 5.91
C HIS A 34 3.21 2.06 4.55
N CYS A 35 1.91 2.36 4.54
CA CYS A 35 1.20 2.61 3.29
C CYS A 35 1.79 3.83 2.58
N GLU A 36 2.12 3.69 1.30
CA GLU A 36 2.72 4.72 0.45
C GLU A 36 1.84 5.98 0.24
N PHE A 37 0.56 5.90 0.63
CA PHE A 37 -0.45 6.94 0.42
C PHE A 37 -0.83 7.62 1.73
N CYS A 38 -1.34 6.85 2.70
CA CYS A 38 -1.86 7.38 3.95
C CYS A 38 -0.90 7.25 5.13
N TRP A 39 0.28 6.65 4.94
CA TRP A 39 1.27 6.39 5.99
C TRP A 39 0.77 5.51 7.15
N GLN A 40 -0.36 4.81 6.98
CA GLN A 40 -0.83 3.87 7.99
C GLN A 40 0.17 2.71 8.15
N LYS A 41 0.46 2.35 9.40
CA LYS A 41 1.42 1.31 9.75
C LYS A 41 0.91 -0.08 9.33
N ILE A 42 1.79 -0.84 8.70
CA ILE A 42 1.61 -2.24 8.30
C ILE A 42 2.61 -3.05 9.11
N VAL A 43 2.13 -3.93 9.96
CA VAL A 43 2.98 -4.68 10.90
C VAL A 43 2.32 -6.00 11.28
N ASP A 44 3.12 -7.04 11.52
CA ASP A 44 2.62 -8.36 11.92
C ASP A 44 2.40 -8.43 13.44
N GLU A 45 1.52 -7.57 13.95
CA GLU A 45 1.12 -7.53 15.36
C GLU A 45 -0.33 -7.99 15.52
N ASN A 46 -0.62 -8.62 16.66
CA ASN A 46 -1.97 -9.09 16.95
C ASN A 46 -2.81 -8.00 17.63
N HIS A 47 -3.21 -6.98 16.87
CA HIS A 47 -4.05 -5.89 17.33
C HIS A 47 -5.18 -5.64 16.31
N PRO A 48 -6.43 -5.39 16.74
CA PRO A 48 -7.58 -5.24 15.85
C PRO A 48 -7.45 -4.08 14.85
N ASP A 49 -6.76 -3.01 15.23
CA ASP A 49 -6.62 -1.80 14.40
C ASP A 49 -5.37 -1.79 13.51
N ILE A 50 -4.63 -2.91 13.45
CA ILE A 50 -3.37 -3.02 12.70
C ILE A 50 -3.59 -3.72 11.36
N ILE A 51 -2.95 -3.18 10.32
CA ILE A 51 -2.92 -3.81 9.00
C ILE A 51 -1.82 -4.87 8.96
N ARG A 52 -2.22 -6.13 8.80
CA ARG A 52 -1.30 -7.27 8.65
C ARG A 52 -1.24 -7.78 7.22
N GLU A 53 -2.23 -7.47 6.40
CA GLU A 53 -2.31 -7.84 5.00
C GLU A 53 -2.52 -6.59 4.15
N ALA A 54 -1.66 -6.38 3.17
CA ALA A 54 -1.65 -5.20 2.33
C ALA A 54 -1.16 -5.56 0.92
N TYR A 55 -1.43 -4.67 -0.02
CA TYR A 55 -1.01 -4.82 -1.40
C TYR A 55 0.44 -4.39 -1.55
N THR A 56 1.26 -5.20 -2.21
CA THR A 56 2.66 -4.88 -2.42
C THR A 56 3.13 -5.20 -3.83
N THR A 57 4.13 -4.47 -4.30
CA THR A 57 4.82 -4.77 -5.57
C THR A 57 5.53 -6.12 -5.50
N ASN A 58 5.84 -6.72 -6.65
CA ASN A 58 6.46 -8.05 -6.72
C ASN A 58 7.82 -8.16 -5.98
N ASP A 59 8.51 -7.05 -5.81
CA ASP A 59 9.78 -6.93 -5.08
C ASP A 59 9.59 -6.60 -3.58
N GLU A 60 8.34 -6.47 -3.13
CA GLU A 60 7.93 -6.13 -1.78
C GLU A 60 8.47 -4.78 -1.28
N TYR A 61 8.79 -3.89 -2.22
CA TYR A 61 9.41 -2.59 -1.91
C TYR A 61 8.36 -1.53 -1.54
N TYR A 62 7.21 -1.51 -2.22
CA TYR A 62 6.13 -0.57 -1.93
C TYR A 62 4.93 -1.30 -1.35
N TRP A 63 4.35 -0.74 -0.29
CA TRP A 63 3.18 -1.30 0.38
C TRP A 63 2.01 -0.31 0.36
N VAL A 64 0.81 -0.82 0.12
CA VAL A 64 -0.42 -0.05 -0.01
C VAL A 64 -1.50 -0.74 0.81
N CYS A 65 -2.10 -0.03 1.76
CA CYS A 65 -3.20 -0.58 2.56
C CYS A 65 -4.42 -0.93 1.67
N PRO A 66 -5.29 -1.86 2.10
CA PRO A 66 -6.48 -2.24 1.34
C PRO A 66 -7.37 -1.06 0.94
N ASP A 67 -7.54 -0.07 1.82
CA ASP A 67 -8.37 1.11 1.55
C ASP A 67 -7.77 1.97 0.43
N CYS A 68 -6.47 2.27 0.50
CA CYS A 68 -5.79 3.02 -0.56
C CYS A 68 -5.72 2.22 -1.86
N TYR A 69 -5.58 0.89 -1.79
CA TYR A 69 -5.65 0.07 -3.00
C TYR A 69 -7.01 0.22 -3.69
N ASN A 70 -8.10 0.07 -2.94
CA ASN A 70 -9.45 0.18 -3.49
C ASN A 70 -9.77 1.58 -4.02
N ASP A 71 -9.32 2.61 -3.31
CA ASP A 71 -9.50 4.00 -3.74
C ASP A 71 -8.70 4.28 -5.01
N PHE A 72 -7.43 3.85 -5.10
CA PHE A 72 -6.51 4.28 -6.16
C PHE A 72 -6.33 3.30 -7.33
N LYS A 73 -6.82 2.06 -7.25
CA LYS A 73 -6.58 1.01 -8.28
C LYS A 73 -6.94 1.42 -9.70
N GLU A 74 -8.06 2.11 -9.90
CA GLU A 74 -8.52 2.51 -11.23
C GLU A 74 -7.67 3.65 -11.80
N MET A 75 -7.36 4.64 -10.95
CA MET A 75 -6.51 5.78 -11.31
C MET A 75 -5.08 5.32 -11.67
N PHE A 76 -4.52 4.43 -10.86
CA PHE A 76 -3.16 3.93 -11.05
C PHE A 76 -3.08 2.74 -12.01
N LYS A 77 -4.21 2.24 -12.52
CA LYS A 77 -4.27 1.07 -13.42
C LYS A 77 -3.59 -0.16 -12.84
N TRP A 78 -3.76 -0.38 -11.54
CA TRP A 78 -3.23 -1.55 -10.87
C TRP A 78 -3.96 -2.82 -11.30
N LYS A 79 -3.22 -3.92 -11.26
CA LYS A 79 -3.72 -5.28 -11.51
C LYS A 79 -3.43 -6.15 -10.30
#